data_AF-R7BJF0-F1
#
_entry.id   AF-R7BJF0-F1
#
_cell.length_a   1.000
_cell.length_b   1.000
_cell.length_c   1.000
_cell.angle_alpha   90.00
_cell.angle_beta   90.00
_cell.angle_gamma   90.00
#
_symmetry.space_group_name_H-M   'P 1'
#
loop_
_entity.id
_entity.type
_entity.pdbx_description
1 polymer ?
#
loop_
_entity_poly.entity_id
_entity_poly.type
_entity_poly.pdbx_seq_one_letter_code
_entity_poly.pdbx_strand_id
1 'polypeptide(L)'
;MAHVAGGYPLYYDAINEKGLGMAGLNFVGNAKYQEPEKGRENVAQFEFIPWILSQCANVAEAREYLDRMNLVGTTFSEHFPAAQLHWLIADENEAITVECTAAGLNVYDNPVGVLTNNPPFETQMFMLNNYIGLSPKQPQNRFSDKLELKTYSRGMGALGLPGDLSSASRFARVAYTKLNSVSGDDEESSVSQFFHILGSVDQQRGCCEVAEGKYEITIYTSCCNASKGIYYYTTYDNHSVTAVDMHREKLDGTGLVTYQVDEKMKINFVN
;
A
#
# COMPACT_ATOMS: atom_id res chain seq x y z
N MET A 1 5.31 -7.64 -5.51
CA MET A 1 6.78 -7.82 -5.58
C MET A 1 7.24 -8.82 -4.52
N ALA A 2 8.38 -9.48 -4.67
CA ALA A 2 8.92 -10.40 -3.65
C ALA A 2 10.44 -10.52 -3.69
N HIS A 3 11.05 -10.89 -2.55
CA HIS A 3 12.40 -11.45 -2.52
C HIS A 3 12.35 -12.98 -2.54
N VAL A 4 13.13 -13.63 -3.38
CA VAL A 4 13.17 -15.10 -3.45
C VAL A 4 14.39 -15.62 -2.69
N ALA A 5 14.15 -16.33 -1.58
CA ALA A 5 15.18 -16.92 -0.74
C ALA A 5 15.01 -18.44 -0.71
N GLY A 6 16.04 -19.19 -1.13
CA GLY A 6 16.00 -20.66 -1.14
C GLY A 6 14.87 -21.25 -2.00
N GLY A 7 14.42 -20.52 -3.04
CA GLY A 7 13.27 -20.91 -3.87
C GLY A 7 11.89 -20.54 -3.30
N TYR A 8 11.84 -19.92 -2.11
CA TYR A 8 10.61 -19.46 -1.48
C TYR A 8 10.41 -17.94 -1.71
N PRO A 9 9.24 -17.50 -2.20
CA PRO A 9 8.95 -16.08 -2.37
C PRO A 9 8.48 -15.43 -1.06
N LEU A 10 9.23 -14.43 -0.60
CA LEU A 10 8.87 -13.54 0.51
C LEU A 10 8.19 -12.29 -0.08
N TYR A 11 6.86 -12.31 -0.15
CA TYR A 11 6.07 -11.26 -0.79
C TYR A 11 6.02 -9.97 0.03
N TYR A 12 6.12 -8.84 -0.67
CA TYR A 12 5.82 -7.51 -0.14
C TYR A 12 4.36 -7.14 -0.43
N ASP A 13 3.92 -7.43 -1.66
CA ASP A 13 2.59 -7.19 -2.18
C ASP A 13 2.28 -8.17 -3.33
N ALA A 14 1.02 -8.56 -3.48
CA ALA A 14 0.58 -9.52 -4.49
C ALA A 14 -0.94 -9.43 -4.74
N ILE A 15 -1.37 -9.93 -5.90
CA ILE A 15 -2.77 -10.23 -6.23
C ILE A 15 -2.91 -11.69 -6.64
N ASN A 16 -4.10 -12.27 -6.48
CA ASN A 16 -4.42 -13.59 -7.01
C ASN A 16 -5.32 -13.52 -8.27
N GLU A 17 -5.53 -14.68 -8.88
CA GLU A 17 -6.37 -14.85 -10.09
C GLU A 17 -7.87 -14.58 -9.86
N LYS A 18 -8.30 -14.38 -8.62
CA LYS A 18 -9.70 -14.09 -8.25
C LYS A 18 -9.96 -12.62 -8.02
N GLY A 19 -8.93 -11.78 -8.07
CA GLY A 19 -9.05 -10.35 -7.87
C GLY A 19 -8.87 -9.88 -6.42
N LEU A 20 -8.36 -10.74 -5.53
CA LEU A 20 -7.97 -10.35 -4.18
C LEU A 20 -6.51 -9.88 -4.17
N GLY A 21 -6.25 -8.73 -3.54
CA GLY A 21 -4.93 -8.13 -3.39
C GLY A 21 -4.54 -7.94 -1.93
N MET A 22 -3.23 -8.02 -1.67
CA MET A 22 -2.64 -7.78 -0.37
C MET A 22 -1.31 -7.04 -0.48
N ALA A 23 -1.05 -6.14 0.47
CA ALA A 23 0.25 -5.51 0.65
C ALA A 23 0.62 -5.47 2.14
N GLY A 24 1.86 -5.84 2.47
CA GLY A 24 2.45 -5.71 3.80
C GLY A 24 3.32 -4.46 3.90
N LEU A 25 3.06 -3.62 4.91
CA LEU A 25 3.74 -2.35 5.11
C LEU A 25 4.35 -2.28 6.53
N ASN A 26 5.43 -1.52 6.70
CA ASN A 26 6.12 -1.40 7.99
C ASN A 26 5.19 -0.91 9.11
N PHE A 27 5.23 -1.60 10.25
CA PHE A 27 4.47 -1.29 11.46
C PHE A 27 5.34 -1.45 12.73
N VAL A 28 6.57 -0.94 12.62
CA VAL A 28 7.64 -1.09 13.62
C VAL A 28 7.22 -0.49 14.96
N GLY A 29 7.44 -1.25 16.04
CA GLY A 29 7.13 -0.86 17.41
C GLY A 29 5.71 -1.16 17.87
N ASN A 30 4.77 -1.39 16.94
CA ASN A 30 3.38 -1.73 17.26
C ASN A 30 3.02 -3.19 16.91
N ALA A 31 3.68 -3.75 15.90
CA ALA A 31 3.48 -5.15 15.52
C ALA A 31 3.90 -6.10 16.65
N LYS A 32 3.00 -7.00 17.05
CA LYS A 32 3.26 -8.03 18.05
C LYS A 32 2.56 -9.33 17.64
N TYR A 33 3.35 -10.31 17.25
CA TYR A 33 2.86 -11.62 16.86
C TYR A 33 2.66 -12.53 18.06
N GLN A 34 1.76 -13.50 17.90
CA GLN A 34 1.41 -14.47 18.93
C GLN A 34 2.43 -15.62 18.95
N GLU A 35 2.42 -16.38 20.04
CA GLU A 35 3.13 -17.65 20.13
C GLU A 35 2.32 -18.76 19.44
N PRO A 36 2.98 -19.80 18.89
CA PRO A 36 2.28 -20.94 18.32
C PRO A 36 1.33 -21.62 19.31
N GLU A 37 0.09 -21.84 18.88
CA GLU A 37 -0.97 -22.42 19.71
C GLU A 37 -1.46 -23.75 19.10
N LYS A 38 -1.48 -24.82 19.91
CA LYS A 38 -1.93 -26.13 19.45
C LYS A 38 -3.42 -26.11 19.12
N GLY A 39 -3.78 -26.59 17.92
CA GLY A 39 -5.17 -26.69 17.49
C GLY A 39 -5.68 -25.45 16.74
N ARG A 40 -4.83 -24.43 16.56
CA ARG A 40 -5.09 -23.28 15.67
C ARG A 40 -4.27 -23.38 14.39
N GLU A 41 -4.74 -22.69 13.36
CA GLU A 41 -3.99 -22.47 12.12
C GLU A 41 -2.92 -21.41 12.39
N ASN A 42 -1.72 -21.85 12.78
CA ASN A 42 -0.59 -20.95 13.01
C ASN A 42 0.03 -20.58 11.66
N VAL A 43 0.04 -19.29 11.35
CA VAL A 43 0.55 -18.75 10.08
C VAL A 43 1.75 -17.86 10.41
N ALA A 44 2.93 -18.17 9.87
CA ALA A 44 4.08 -17.31 10.06
C ALA A 44 3.87 -15.99 9.34
N GLN A 45 4.41 -14.90 9.89
CA GLN A 45 4.30 -13.56 9.31
C GLN A 45 4.63 -13.53 7.79
N PHE A 46 5.68 -14.23 7.37
CA PHE A 46 6.11 -14.28 5.97
C PHE A 46 5.22 -15.16 5.07
N GLU A 47 4.41 -16.03 5.66
CA GLU A 47 3.44 -16.88 4.95
C GLU A 47 2.10 -16.17 4.76
N PHE A 48 1.84 -15.08 5.49
CA PHE A 48 0.49 -14.54 5.60
C PHE A 48 -0.11 -14.08 4.27
N ILE A 49 0.66 -13.37 3.43
CA ILE A 49 0.21 -12.98 2.07
C ILE A 49 -0.15 -14.21 1.22
N PRO A 50 0.77 -15.16 0.95
CA PRO A 50 0.43 -16.33 0.13
C PRO A 50 -0.64 -17.22 0.78
N TRP A 51 -0.73 -17.26 2.10
CA TRP A 51 -1.74 -18.03 2.82
C TRP A 51 -3.16 -17.52 2.55
N ILE A 52 -3.41 -16.22 2.63
CA ILE A 52 -4.72 -15.65 2.26
C ILE A 52 -4.96 -15.77 0.75
N LEU A 53 -3.99 -15.34 -0.07
CA LEU A 53 -4.18 -15.24 -1.53
C LEU A 53 -4.35 -16.59 -2.23
N SER A 54 -3.87 -17.69 -1.65
CA SER A 54 -4.07 -19.04 -2.20
C SER A 54 -5.42 -19.67 -1.84
N GLN A 55 -6.17 -19.08 -0.90
CA GLN A 55 -7.35 -19.70 -0.31
C GLN A 55 -8.63 -18.87 -0.42
N CYS A 56 -8.52 -17.56 -0.64
CA CYS A 56 -9.65 -16.64 -0.65
C CYS A 56 -9.83 -15.98 -2.02
N ALA A 57 -11.07 -15.83 -2.47
CA ALA A 57 -11.42 -15.12 -3.70
C ALA A 57 -11.67 -13.62 -3.48
N ASN A 58 -12.06 -13.22 -2.27
CA ASN A 58 -12.52 -11.86 -1.94
C ASN A 58 -12.25 -11.53 -0.45
N VAL A 59 -12.51 -10.28 -0.07
CA VAL A 59 -12.29 -9.79 1.30
C VAL A 59 -13.22 -10.46 2.31
N ALA A 60 -14.46 -10.79 1.92
CA ALA A 60 -15.40 -11.47 2.80
C ALA A 60 -14.87 -12.86 3.23
N GLU A 61 -14.39 -13.66 2.29
CA GLU A 61 -13.72 -14.94 2.59
C GLU A 61 -12.45 -14.73 3.42
N ALA A 62 -11.65 -13.72 3.10
CA ALA A 62 -10.45 -13.41 3.89
C ALA A 62 -10.80 -13.16 5.36
N ARG A 63 -11.89 -12.46 5.68
CA ARG A 63 -12.32 -12.24 7.08
C ARG A 63 -12.60 -13.54 7.83
N GLU A 64 -13.21 -14.53 7.19
CA GLU A 64 -13.48 -15.85 7.81
C GLU A 64 -12.17 -16.58 8.17
N TYR A 65 -11.16 -16.45 7.31
CA TYR A 65 -9.83 -17.02 7.54
C TYR A 65 -9.06 -16.26 8.64
N LEU A 66 -9.21 -14.94 8.69
CA LEU A 66 -8.59 -14.09 9.72
C LEU A 66 -9.12 -14.41 11.13
N ASP A 67 -10.41 -14.74 11.26
CA ASP A 67 -11.04 -15.04 12.55
C ASP A 67 -10.49 -16.32 13.21
N ARG A 68 -10.12 -17.33 12.41
CA ARG A 68 -9.65 -18.63 12.90
C ARG A 68 -8.12 -18.72 13.04
N MET A 69 -7.37 -17.94 12.27
CA MET A 69 -5.91 -18.06 12.22
C MET A 69 -5.22 -17.49 13.48
N ASN A 70 -4.00 -17.95 13.74
CA ASN A 70 -3.09 -17.38 14.73
C ASN A 70 -1.83 -16.86 14.00
N LEU A 71 -1.66 -15.54 13.95
CA LEU A 71 -0.50 -14.94 13.30
C LEU A 71 0.72 -14.98 14.23
N VAL A 72 1.74 -15.74 13.84
CA VAL A 72 2.92 -16.02 14.68
C VAL A 72 4.21 -15.41 14.12
N GLY A 73 5.14 -15.11 15.03
CA GLY A 73 6.42 -14.47 14.72
C GLY A 73 7.53 -15.44 14.28
N THR A 74 7.19 -16.62 13.77
CA THR A 74 8.16 -17.60 13.28
C THR A 74 9.05 -16.96 12.21
N THR A 75 10.37 -17.04 12.40
CA THR A 75 11.34 -16.48 11.47
C THR A 75 11.49 -17.40 10.25
N PHE A 76 11.75 -16.81 9.08
CA PHE A 76 12.02 -17.61 7.87
C PHE A 76 13.40 -18.27 7.97
N SER A 77 14.39 -17.52 8.46
CA SER A 77 15.73 -18.02 8.78
C SER A 77 16.41 -17.08 9.77
N GLU A 78 17.64 -17.42 10.20
CA GLU A 78 18.45 -16.53 11.04
C GLU A 78 18.76 -15.18 10.38
N HIS A 79 18.79 -15.13 9.04
CA HIS A 79 19.01 -13.90 8.27
C HIS A 79 17.73 -13.12 7.97
N PHE A 80 16.58 -13.77 8.11
CA PHE A 80 15.26 -13.20 7.80
C PHE A 80 14.32 -13.37 9.00
N PRO A 81 14.46 -12.50 10.03
CA PRO A 81 13.53 -12.47 11.14
C PRO A 81 12.13 -12.03 10.68
N ALA A 82 11.11 -12.27 11.51
CA ALA A 82 9.76 -11.78 11.24
C ALA A 82 9.77 -10.24 11.18
N ALA A 83 9.39 -9.71 10.02
CA ALA A 83 9.27 -8.26 9.82
C ALA A 83 8.10 -7.73 10.65
N GLN A 84 8.20 -6.50 11.15
CA GLN A 84 7.12 -5.86 11.89
C GLN A 84 6.20 -5.14 10.90
N LEU A 85 5.07 -5.78 10.55
CA LEU A 85 4.19 -5.33 9.47
C LEU A 85 2.72 -5.20 9.94
N HIS A 86 1.97 -4.44 9.15
CA HIS A 86 0.52 -4.50 9.05
C HIS A 86 0.12 -4.64 7.58
N TRP A 87 -1.14 -4.98 7.30
CA TRP A 87 -1.56 -5.33 5.95
C TRP A 87 -2.79 -4.57 5.49
N LEU A 88 -2.78 -4.19 4.21
CA LEU A 88 -3.96 -3.79 3.46
C LEU A 88 -4.39 -4.99 2.62
N ILE A 89 -5.67 -5.38 2.71
CA ILE A 89 -6.29 -6.41 1.88
C ILE A 89 -7.46 -5.77 1.15
N ALA A 90 -7.58 -5.97 -0.16
CA ALA A 90 -8.64 -5.34 -0.95
C ALA A 90 -9.07 -6.20 -2.14
N ASP A 91 -10.33 -6.08 -2.52
CA ASP A 91 -10.90 -6.62 -3.76
C ASP A 91 -11.60 -5.50 -4.56
N GLU A 92 -12.48 -5.86 -5.50
CA GLU A 92 -13.22 -4.89 -6.31
C GLU A 92 -14.24 -4.04 -5.51
N ASN A 93 -14.67 -4.52 -4.34
CA ASN A 93 -15.78 -3.95 -3.58
C ASN A 93 -15.31 -3.21 -2.32
N GLU A 94 -14.33 -3.77 -1.61
CA GLU A 94 -13.95 -3.26 -0.29
C GLU A 94 -12.45 -3.42 0.01
N ALA A 95 -12.03 -2.75 1.09
CA ALA A 95 -10.69 -2.86 1.63
C ALA A 95 -10.74 -2.97 3.15
N ILE A 96 -9.80 -3.73 3.71
CA ILE A 96 -9.59 -3.87 5.15
C ILE A 96 -8.13 -3.65 5.53
N THR A 97 -7.92 -3.18 6.74
CA THR A 97 -6.61 -3.10 7.38
C THR A 97 -6.50 -4.16 8.46
N VAL A 98 -5.40 -4.91 8.48
CA VAL A 98 -5.13 -5.95 9.48
C VAL A 98 -3.88 -5.57 10.29
N GLU A 99 -4.03 -5.41 11.60
CA GLU A 99 -2.95 -5.08 12.53
C GLU A 99 -2.89 -6.08 13.68
N CYS A 100 -1.77 -6.78 13.83
CA CYS A 100 -1.52 -7.65 14.98
C CYS A 100 -0.69 -6.89 16.02
N THR A 101 -1.32 -6.56 17.14
CA THR A 101 -0.71 -5.79 18.25
C THR A 101 -0.68 -6.63 19.53
N ALA A 102 -0.21 -6.06 20.63
CA ALA A 102 -0.24 -6.74 21.93
C ALA A 102 -1.66 -7.12 22.38
N ALA A 103 -2.69 -6.46 21.83
CA ALA A 103 -4.09 -6.81 22.07
C ALA A 103 -4.60 -7.98 21.21
N GLY A 104 -3.81 -8.44 20.24
CA GLY A 104 -4.18 -9.48 19.28
C GLY A 104 -4.32 -8.96 17.85
N LEU A 105 -4.88 -9.80 16.99
CA LEU A 105 -5.20 -9.47 15.61
C LEU A 105 -6.44 -8.58 15.55
N ASN A 106 -6.33 -7.40 14.93
CA ASN A 106 -7.44 -6.49 14.71
C ASN A 106 -7.68 -6.37 13.21
N VAL A 107 -8.94 -6.39 12.81
CA VAL A 107 -9.37 -6.24 11.42
C VAL A 107 -10.32 -5.05 11.35
N TYR A 108 -9.95 -4.05 10.56
CA TYR A 108 -10.69 -2.79 10.42
C TYR A 108 -11.23 -2.64 9.01
N ASP A 109 -12.46 -2.16 8.89
CA ASP A 109 -12.97 -1.65 7.62
C ASP A 109 -12.13 -0.43 7.20
N ASN A 110 -11.70 -0.40 5.95
CA ASN A 110 -10.88 0.68 5.40
C ASN A 110 -11.63 1.42 4.29
N PRO A 111 -12.59 2.31 4.64
CA PRO A 111 -13.39 3.02 3.64
C PRO A 111 -12.58 4.04 2.83
N VAL A 112 -11.41 4.45 3.31
CA VAL A 112 -10.49 5.30 2.54
C VAL A 112 -9.64 4.49 1.56
N GLY A 113 -9.50 3.18 1.80
CA GLY A 113 -8.71 2.22 1.02
C GLY A 113 -7.27 2.67 0.79
N VAL A 114 -6.63 3.20 1.84
CA VAL A 114 -5.20 3.55 1.87
C VAL A 114 -4.60 3.08 3.20
N LEU A 115 -3.29 2.82 3.20
CA LEU A 115 -2.54 2.45 4.40
C LEU A 115 -1.11 2.99 4.28
N THR A 116 -0.50 3.40 5.38
CA THR A 116 0.92 3.80 5.41
C THR A 116 1.71 2.98 6.44
N ASN A 117 2.00 3.52 7.62
CA ASN A 117 2.79 2.87 8.66
C ASN A 117 2.20 3.27 10.02
N ASN A 118 3.01 3.77 10.96
CA ASN A 118 2.54 4.28 12.25
C ASN A 118 1.92 5.68 12.14
N PRO A 119 1.02 6.08 13.06
CA PRO A 119 0.45 5.30 14.18
C PRO A 119 -0.54 4.22 13.72
N PRO A 120 -1.10 3.38 14.62
CA PRO A 120 -2.14 2.40 14.29
C PRO A 120 -3.30 3.00 13.47
N PHE A 121 -3.93 2.17 12.64
CA PHE A 121 -4.89 2.59 11.62
C PHE A 121 -6.03 3.47 12.15
N GLU A 122 -6.65 3.10 13.27
CA GLU A 122 -7.73 3.90 13.88
C GLU A 122 -7.28 5.33 14.23
N THR A 123 -6.04 5.49 14.68
CA THR A 123 -5.48 6.81 14.99
C THR A 123 -5.31 7.64 13.72
N GLN A 124 -4.82 7.02 12.64
CA GLN A 124 -4.70 7.70 11.35
C GLN A 124 -6.07 8.13 10.82
N MET A 125 -7.07 7.25 10.91
CA MET A 125 -8.46 7.56 10.57
C MET A 125 -9.03 8.70 11.41
N PHE A 126 -8.80 8.69 12.73
CA PHE A 126 -9.23 9.77 13.61
C PHE A 126 -8.56 11.10 13.26
N MET A 127 -7.27 11.10 12.92
CA MET A 127 -6.52 12.29 12.53
C MET A 127 -7.05 12.95 11.25
N LEU A 128 -7.78 12.22 10.39
CA LEU A 128 -8.42 12.82 9.21
C LEU A 128 -9.41 13.93 9.54
N ASN A 129 -9.97 13.96 10.76
CA ASN A 129 -10.84 15.04 11.22
C ASN A 129 -10.15 16.42 11.18
N ASN A 130 -8.82 16.47 11.31
CA ASN A 130 -8.06 17.72 11.21
C ASN A 130 -8.10 18.33 9.80
N TYR A 131 -8.48 17.54 8.79
CA TYR A 131 -8.47 17.92 7.38
C TYR A 131 -9.88 18.06 6.79
N ILE A 132 -10.93 18.11 7.64
CA ILE A 132 -12.33 18.20 7.19
C ILE A 132 -12.61 19.46 6.34
N GLY A 133 -11.80 20.52 6.49
CA GLY A 133 -11.94 21.76 5.74
C GLY A 133 -11.33 21.74 4.33
N LEU A 134 -10.55 20.71 3.98
CA LEU A 134 -9.89 20.64 2.67
C LEU A 134 -10.91 20.45 1.54
N SER A 135 -10.63 21.05 0.38
CA SER A 135 -11.50 20.96 -0.80
C SER A 135 -10.72 21.05 -2.11
N PRO A 136 -11.15 20.34 -3.17
CA PRO A 136 -10.61 20.54 -4.52
C PRO A 136 -11.07 21.86 -5.15
N LYS A 137 -12.05 22.55 -4.56
CA LYS A 137 -12.61 23.81 -5.07
C LYS A 137 -11.86 25.02 -4.52
N GLN A 138 -12.05 26.18 -5.14
CA GLN A 138 -11.54 27.43 -4.58
C GLN A 138 -12.20 27.73 -3.22
N PRO A 139 -11.43 28.18 -2.21
CA PRO A 139 -11.98 28.47 -0.90
C PRO A 139 -12.86 29.72 -0.95
N GLN A 140 -13.89 29.74 -0.10
CA GLN A 140 -14.70 30.93 0.15
C GLN A 140 -14.15 31.69 1.35
N ASN A 141 -14.18 33.03 1.32
CA ASN A 141 -13.82 33.82 2.48
C ASN A 141 -14.86 33.63 3.59
N ARG A 142 -14.48 32.89 4.64
CA ARG A 142 -15.27 32.65 5.85
C ARG A 142 -14.67 33.30 7.10
N PHE A 143 -13.62 34.09 6.95
CA PHE A 143 -12.90 34.69 8.07
C PHE A 143 -13.71 35.83 8.71
N SER A 144 -14.11 36.81 7.89
CA SER A 144 -14.99 37.91 8.29
C SER A 144 -15.48 38.64 7.05
N ASP A 145 -16.72 39.12 7.10
CA ASP A 145 -17.34 40.02 6.12
C ASP A 145 -16.69 41.42 6.07
N LYS A 146 -15.89 41.78 7.07
CA LYS A 146 -15.16 43.06 7.14
C LYS A 146 -13.88 43.09 6.30
N LEU A 147 -13.38 41.93 5.86
CA LEU A 147 -12.15 41.81 5.08
C LEU A 147 -12.47 41.17 3.74
N GLU A 148 -12.18 41.85 2.63
CA GLU A 148 -12.38 41.32 1.28
C GLU A 148 -11.20 40.42 0.85
N LEU A 149 -11.00 39.30 1.55
CA LEU A 149 -9.93 38.35 1.23
C LEU A 149 -10.21 37.66 -0.12
N LYS A 150 -9.22 37.67 -1.01
CA LYS A 150 -9.30 37.08 -2.36
C LYS A 150 -8.30 35.93 -2.51
N THR A 151 -8.70 34.91 -3.27
CA THR A 151 -7.79 33.84 -3.70
C THR A 151 -6.75 34.41 -4.67
N TYR A 152 -5.46 34.15 -4.42
CA TYR A 152 -4.37 34.62 -5.27
C TYR A 152 -3.72 33.51 -6.11
N SER A 153 -4.09 32.25 -5.89
CA SER A 153 -3.57 31.08 -6.61
C SER A 153 -4.68 30.04 -6.85
N ARG A 154 -4.38 29.07 -7.72
CA ARG A 154 -5.17 27.83 -7.84
C ARG A 154 -4.72 26.83 -6.78
N GLY A 155 -5.61 25.91 -6.40
CA GLY A 155 -5.32 24.87 -5.40
C GLY A 155 -5.37 25.33 -3.95
N MET A 156 -5.81 26.57 -3.68
CA MET A 156 -5.90 27.09 -2.31
C MET A 156 -6.97 26.40 -1.44
N GLY A 157 -7.82 25.54 -2.02
CA GLY A 157 -8.85 24.80 -1.29
C GLY A 157 -8.29 23.71 -0.37
N ALA A 158 -7.07 23.24 -0.63
CA ALA A 158 -6.38 22.24 0.18
C ALA A 158 -5.29 22.85 1.09
N LEU A 159 -5.36 24.16 1.38
CA LEU A 159 -4.46 24.79 2.34
C LEU A 159 -4.61 24.10 3.72
N GLY A 160 -3.51 23.58 4.24
CA GLY A 160 -3.48 22.79 5.47
C GLY A 160 -3.18 21.30 5.24
N LEU A 161 -3.20 20.82 3.98
CA LEU A 161 -2.73 19.48 3.66
C LEU A 161 -1.21 19.38 3.96
N PRO A 162 -0.74 18.38 4.73
CA PRO A 162 0.63 18.33 5.19
C PRO A 162 1.59 17.93 4.06
N GLY A 163 2.77 18.54 4.04
CA GLY A 163 3.79 18.34 3.01
C GLY A 163 5.01 17.52 3.43
N ASP A 164 5.12 17.13 4.70
CA ASP A 164 6.25 16.33 5.19
C ASP A 164 6.10 14.84 4.83
N LEU A 165 7.16 14.07 5.12
CA LEU A 165 7.29 12.65 4.76
C LEU A 165 6.83 11.68 5.86
N SER A 166 6.34 12.19 7.01
CA SER A 166 5.84 11.32 8.08
C SER A 166 4.68 10.46 7.59
N SER A 167 4.54 9.28 8.18
CA SER A 167 3.52 8.31 7.83
C SER A 167 2.09 8.84 7.96
N ALA A 168 1.81 9.63 9.00
CA ALA A 168 0.51 10.28 9.18
C ALA A 168 0.24 11.36 8.12
N SER A 169 1.26 12.17 7.78
CA SER A 169 1.14 13.16 6.71
C SER A 169 0.95 12.52 5.34
N ARG A 170 1.69 11.44 5.05
CA ARG A 170 1.49 10.65 3.83
C ARG A 170 0.09 10.04 3.79
N PHE A 171 -0.42 9.52 4.91
CA PHE A 171 -1.78 8.97 4.98
C PHE A 171 -2.84 10.01 4.63
N ALA A 172 -2.79 11.19 5.26
CA ALA A 172 -3.70 12.29 4.97
C ALA A 172 -3.61 12.75 3.50
N ARG A 173 -2.39 12.87 2.98
CA ARG A 173 -2.13 13.30 1.60
C ARG A 173 -2.62 12.30 0.58
N VAL A 174 -2.30 11.01 0.71
CA VAL A 174 -2.76 9.99 -0.24
C VAL A 174 -4.26 9.76 -0.14
N ALA A 175 -4.87 9.82 1.06
CA ALA A 175 -6.31 9.73 1.23
C ALA A 175 -7.02 10.89 0.51
N TYR A 176 -6.57 12.13 0.73
CA TYR A 176 -7.12 13.29 0.06
C TYR A 176 -6.95 13.20 -1.47
N THR A 177 -5.74 12.87 -1.95
CA THR A 177 -5.44 12.74 -3.37
C THR A 177 -6.31 11.67 -4.02
N LYS A 178 -6.42 10.48 -3.43
CA LYS A 178 -7.24 9.38 -3.93
C LYS A 178 -8.72 9.78 -4.01
N LEU A 179 -9.30 10.23 -2.91
CA LEU A 179 -10.75 10.49 -2.80
C LEU A 179 -11.24 11.69 -3.62
N ASN A 180 -10.33 12.54 -4.12
CA ASN A 180 -10.65 13.67 -4.98
C ASN A 180 -10.10 13.53 -6.41
N SER A 181 -9.43 12.40 -6.71
CA SER A 181 -8.93 12.12 -8.06
C SER A 181 -10.05 11.70 -9.00
N VAL A 182 -9.81 11.89 -10.30
CA VAL A 182 -10.71 11.46 -11.38
C VAL A 182 -9.83 10.79 -12.43
N SER A 183 -10.23 9.60 -12.89
CA SER A 183 -9.61 8.89 -14.01
C SER A 183 -10.60 8.75 -15.16
N GLY A 184 -10.09 8.44 -16.35
CA GLY A 184 -10.92 7.82 -17.40
C GLY A 184 -11.30 6.38 -17.03
N ASP A 185 -12.12 5.77 -17.87
CA ASP A 185 -12.62 4.39 -17.68
C ASP A 185 -11.71 3.32 -18.32
N ASP A 186 -10.68 3.73 -19.06
CA ASP A 186 -9.71 2.83 -19.68
C ASP A 186 -8.55 2.44 -18.75
N GLU A 187 -7.84 1.37 -19.13
CA GLU A 187 -6.73 0.79 -18.36
C GLU A 187 -5.61 1.82 -18.19
N GLU A 188 -5.19 2.43 -19.29
CA GLU A 188 -4.05 3.33 -19.34
C GLU A 188 -4.29 4.58 -18.48
N SER A 189 -5.48 5.16 -18.56
CA SER A 189 -5.91 6.28 -17.71
C SER A 189 -5.95 5.88 -16.23
N SER A 190 -6.46 4.69 -15.90
CA SER A 190 -6.56 4.21 -14.52
C SER A 190 -5.18 3.94 -13.90
N VAL A 191 -4.32 3.24 -14.64
CA VAL A 191 -2.93 2.97 -14.24
C VAL A 191 -2.17 4.29 -14.08
N SER A 192 -2.27 5.21 -15.05
CA SER A 192 -1.65 6.53 -14.97
C SER A 192 -2.11 7.31 -13.74
N GLN A 193 -3.42 7.35 -13.47
CA GLN A 193 -3.97 8.06 -12.32
C GLN A 193 -3.51 7.44 -11.00
N PHE A 194 -3.41 6.11 -10.92
CA PHE A 194 -2.90 5.40 -9.75
C PHE A 194 -1.46 5.80 -9.42
N PHE A 195 -0.57 5.82 -10.43
CA PHE A 195 0.81 6.28 -10.24
C PHE A 195 0.88 7.76 -9.84
N HIS A 196 -0.02 8.63 -10.33
CA HIS A 196 -0.11 10.01 -9.84
C HIS A 196 -0.58 10.11 -8.39
N ILE A 197 -1.50 9.25 -7.95
CA ILE A 197 -1.96 9.21 -6.55
C ILE A 197 -0.79 8.83 -5.64
N LEU A 198 -0.06 7.76 -5.95
CA LEU A 198 1.09 7.35 -5.14
C LEU A 198 2.27 8.33 -5.26
N GLY A 199 2.46 8.96 -6.42
CA GLY A 199 3.43 10.03 -6.60
C GLY A 199 3.24 11.22 -5.67
N SER A 200 2.02 11.43 -5.13
CA SER A 200 1.78 12.45 -4.10
C SER A 200 2.48 12.16 -2.77
N VAL A 201 2.93 10.92 -2.53
CA VAL A 201 3.60 10.49 -1.30
C VAL A 201 4.96 9.85 -1.53
N ASP A 202 5.53 10.00 -2.73
CA ASP A 202 6.86 9.51 -3.05
C ASP A 202 7.94 10.14 -2.17
N GLN A 203 8.92 9.33 -1.76
CA GLN A 203 10.07 9.78 -0.98
C GLN A 203 11.28 9.93 -1.90
N GLN A 204 11.75 11.17 -2.06
CA GLN A 204 12.92 11.50 -2.86
C GLN A 204 14.20 11.34 -2.03
N ARG A 205 15.24 10.77 -2.64
CA ARG A 205 16.56 10.62 -2.04
C ARG A 205 17.08 11.99 -1.55
N GLY A 206 17.45 12.07 -0.28
CA GLY A 206 17.90 13.30 0.36
C GLY A 206 16.86 13.97 1.26
N CYS A 207 15.57 13.62 1.16
CA CYS A 207 14.52 14.27 1.95
C CYS A 207 14.25 13.59 3.31
N CYS A 208 14.69 12.35 3.51
CA CYS A 208 14.59 11.63 4.77
C CYS A 208 15.86 10.82 5.03
N GLU A 209 16.74 11.30 5.92
CA GLU A 209 17.95 10.59 6.32
C GLU A 209 17.65 9.69 7.52
N VAL A 210 17.94 8.39 7.39
CA VAL A 210 17.66 7.36 8.41
C VAL A 210 18.92 6.91 9.15
N ALA A 211 20.09 7.16 8.56
CA ALA A 211 21.41 7.08 9.19
C ALA A 211 22.37 7.94 8.36
N GLU A 212 23.57 8.24 8.87
CA GLU A 212 24.55 9.08 8.17
C GLU A 212 24.78 8.59 6.71
N GLY A 213 24.41 9.44 5.75
CA GLY A 213 24.52 9.18 4.31
C GLY A 213 23.54 8.13 3.75
N LYS A 214 22.56 7.67 4.54
CA LYS A 214 21.53 6.70 4.14
C LYS A 214 20.16 7.34 4.17
N TYR A 215 19.44 7.24 3.05
CA TYR A 215 18.16 7.90 2.86
C TYR A 215 17.04 6.91 2.61
N GLU A 216 15.89 7.17 3.22
CA GLU A 216 14.64 6.51 2.86
C GLU A 216 14.19 7.01 1.47
N ILE A 217 13.78 6.09 0.61
CA ILE A 217 13.31 6.37 -0.75
C ILE A 217 12.13 5.46 -1.11
N THR A 218 11.28 5.89 -2.05
CA THR A 218 10.35 4.97 -2.71
C THR A 218 11.13 4.05 -3.64
N ILE A 219 11.46 2.83 -3.20
CA ILE A 219 12.25 1.86 -4.01
C ILE A 219 11.53 1.50 -5.31
N TYR A 220 10.22 1.23 -5.21
CA TYR A 220 9.34 0.94 -6.33
C TYR A 220 7.91 1.36 -6.01
N THR A 221 7.10 1.47 -7.05
CA THR A 221 5.65 1.70 -6.97
C THR A 221 4.95 0.63 -7.79
N SER A 222 4.00 -0.09 -7.21
CA SER A 222 3.20 -1.11 -7.91
C SER A 222 1.73 -0.73 -7.99
N CYS A 223 1.10 -1.09 -9.11
CA CYS A 223 -0.32 -0.93 -9.38
C CYS A 223 -0.83 -2.27 -9.90
N CYS A 224 -1.86 -2.85 -9.27
CA CYS A 224 -2.39 -4.14 -9.69
C CYS A 224 -3.78 -3.96 -10.28
N ASN A 225 -3.97 -4.36 -11.54
CA ASN A 225 -5.31 -4.61 -12.04
C ASN A 225 -5.73 -6.01 -11.61
N ALA A 226 -6.45 -6.07 -10.49
CA ALA A 226 -6.90 -7.31 -9.88
C ALA A 226 -7.89 -8.07 -10.78
N SER A 227 -8.75 -7.36 -11.53
CA SER A 227 -9.74 -7.99 -12.44
C SER A 227 -9.12 -8.66 -13.66
N LYS A 228 -7.96 -8.18 -14.12
CA LYS A 228 -7.24 -8.72 -15.29
C LYS A 228 -6.01 -9.54 -14.93
N GLY A 229 -5.66 -9.63 -13.65
CA GLY A 229 -4.44 -10.32 -13.22
C GLY A 229 -3.14 -9.65 -13.70
N ILE A 230 -3.13 -8.32 -13.88
CA ILE A 230 -1.96 -7.59 -14.40
C ILE A 230 -1.30 -6.80 -13.26
N TYR A 231 -0.01 -7.04 -13.07
CA TYR A 231 0.84 -6.36 -12.12
C TYR A 231 1.73 -5.33 -12.84
N TYR A 232 1.49 -4.05 -12.60
CA TYR A 232 2.28 -2.94 -13.12
C TYR A 232 3.27 -2.45 -12.05
N TYR A 233 4.45 -2.01 -12.46
CA TYR A 233 5.39 -1.36 -11.57
C TYR A 233 6.32 -0.35 -12.26
N THR A 234 6.84 0.58 -11.47
CA THR A 234 8.02 1.42 -11.75
C THR A 234 9.02 1.26 -10.61
N THR A 235 10.29 1.57 -10.83
CA THR A 235 11.31 1.64 -9.76
C THR A 235 11.77 3.08 -9.56
N TYR A 236 12.56 3.33 -8.51
CA TYR A 236 13.14 4.65 -8.26
C TYR A 236 13.93 5.19 -9.47
N ASP A 237 14.76 4.33 -10.07
CA ASP A 237 15.65 4.73 -11.19
C ASP A 237 15.05 4.41 -12.58
N ASN A 238 13.89 3.72 -12.65
CA ASN A 238 13.17 3.45 -13.89
C ASN A 238 11.68 3.81 -13.77
N HIS A 239 11.33 4.97 -14.32
CA HIS A 239 9.96 5.48 -14.31
C HIS A 239 9.07 4.93 -15.45
N SER A 240 9.58 4.04 -16.30
CA SER A 240 8.74 3.39 -17.32
C SER A 240 7.92 2.29 -16.69
N VAL A 241 6.60 2.38 -16.84
CA VAL A 241 5.67 1.35 -16.37
C VAL A 241 5.98 0.02 -17.05
N THR A 242 6.32 -0.98 -16.25
CA THR A 242 6.53 -2.37 -16.69
C THR A 242 5.36 -3.21 -16.18
N ALA A 243 4.93 -4.21 -16.96
CA ALA A 243 3.76 -5.02 -16.65
C ALA A 243 4.07 -6.52 -16.70
N VAL A 244 3.49 -7.28 -15.77
CA VAL A 244 3.48 -8.75 -15.76
C VAL A 244 2.01 -9.19 -15.73
N ASP A 245 1.59 -9.95 -16.74
CA ASP A 245 0.24 -10.47 -16.88
C ASP A 245 0.25 -11.96 -16.52
N MET A 246 -0.40 -12.32 -15.39
CA MET A 246 -0.35 -13.69 -14.88
C MET A 246 -1.00 -14.69 -15.83
N HIS A 247 -1.95 -14.26 -16.67
CA HIS A 247 -2.63 -15.14 -17.63
C HIS A 247 -1.79 -15.43 -18.88
N ARG A 248 -0.59 -14.84 -18.99
CA ARG A 248 0.43 -15.26 -19.96
C ARG A 248 1.28 -16.43 -19.46
N GLU A 249 1.15 -16.81 -18.20
CA GLU A 249 1.80 -17.95 -17.59
C GLU A 249 0.88 -19.17 -17.48
N LYS A 250 1.47 -20.33 -17.24
CA LYS A 250 0.73 -21.55 -16.91
C LYS A 250 0.36 -21.54 -15.43
N LEU A 251 -0.87 -21.15 -15.11
CA LEU A 251 -1.36 -21.07 -13.73
C LEU A 251 -1.40 -22.44 -13.02
N ASP A 252 -1.55 -23.54 -13.78
CA ASP A 252 -1.46 -24.92 -13.32
C ASP A 252 -0.03 -25.50 -13.40
N GLY A 253 0.97 -24.63 -13.56
CA GLY A 253 2.38 -24.99 -13.57
C GLY A 253 2.89 -25.48 -12.21
N THR A 254 4.01 -26.21 -12.22
CA THR A 254 4.58 -26.83 -11.02
C THR A 254 5.77 -26.07 -10.43
N GLY A 255 6.09 -24.88 -10.94
CA GLY A 255 7.29 -24.13 -10.57
C GLY A 255 7.06 -22.63 -10.50
N LEU A 256 7.86 -21.96 -9.66
CA LEU A 256 7.84 -20.51 -9.52
C LEU A 256 8.38 -19.85 -10.79
N VAL A 257 7.59 -18.96 -11.40
CA VAL A 257 8.05 -18.07 -12.46
C VAL A 257 8.52 -16.77 -11.83
N THR A 258 9.70 -16.29 -12.23
CA THR A 258 10.28 -15.04 -11.72
C THR A 258 10.67 -14.13 -12.86
N TYR A 259 10.45 -12.83 -12.65
CA TYR A 259 10.85 -11.77 -13.56
C TYR A 259 11.83 -10.86 -12.82
N GLN A 260 12.98 -10.57 -13.43
CA GLN A 260 13.96 -9.66 -12.85
C GLN A 260 13.43 -8.22 -12.89
N VAL A 261 13.62 -7.50 -11.78
CA VAL A 261 13.19 -6.10 -11.69
C VAL A 261 14.10 -5.24 -12.56
N ASP A 262 13.49 -4.51 -13.48
CA ASP A 262 14.20 -3.59 -14.36
C ASP A 262 14.37 -2.20 -13.70
N GLU A 263 15.55 -1.95 -13.17
CA GLU A 263 15.90 -0.71 -12.48
C GLU A 263 16.50 0.36 -13.39
N LYS A 264 16.79 0.02 -14.66
CA LYS A 264 17.51 0.93 -15.54
C LYS A 264 16.57 1.96 -16.15
N MET A 265 16.88 3.25 -15.98
CA MET A 265 16.16 4.34 -16.66
C MET A 265 16.04 4.08 -18.16
N LYS A 266 14.80 4.03 -18.65
CA LYS A 266 14.50 3.96 -20.08
C LYS A 266 14.28 5.36 -20.62
N ILE A 267 15.09 5.73 -21.61
CA ILE A 267 15.00 7.01 -22.32
C ILE A 267 14.58 6.69 -23.75
N ASN A 268 13.40 7.17 -24.15
CA ASN A 268 12.94 7.08 -25.52
C ASN A 268 13.51 8.26 -26.32
N PHE A 269 14.53 8.02 -27.14
CA PHE A 269 15.05 9.01 -28.06
C PHE A 269 14.11 9.15 -29.25
N VAL A 270 13.52 10.34 -29.41
CA VAL A 270 12.60 10.63 -30.52
C VAL A 270 13.37 10.88 -31.83
N ASN A 271 14.70 11.06 -31.75
CA ASN A 271 15.60 11.28 -32.88
C ASN A 271 16.98 10.65 -32.65
#